data_AF-A0A930Z733-F1
#
_entry.id   AF-A0A930Z733-F1
#
_cell.length_a   1.000
_cell.length_b   1.000
_cell.length_c   1.000
_cell.angle_alpha   90.00
_cell.angle_beta   90.00
_cell.angle_gamma   90.00
#
_symmetry.space_group_name_H-M   'P 1'
#
loop_
_entity.id
_entity.type
_entity.pdbx_description
1 polymer ?
#
loop_
_entity_poly.entity_id
_entity_poly.type
_entity_poly.pdbx_seq_one_letter_code
_entity_poly.pdbx_strand_id
1 'polypeptide(L)'
;MSDKASALQLRVIDSKSDTKSELNQSAPVGLSRRFPIAATPPPLPSAIPDQILEYYAFIFCQCGFSRIGMTFEQFLMVVAAIKPQGLTQFV
;
A
#
# COMPACT_ATOMS: atom_id res chain seq x y z
N MET A 1 -12.06 -35.57 -11.42
CA MET A 1 -10.87 -35.71 -10.55
C MET A 1 -9.64 -35.31 -11.33
N SER A 2 -8.69 -34.65 -10.67
CA SER A 2 -7.31 -34.33 -11.12
C SER A 2 -7.09 -33.16 -12.07
N ASP A 3 -7.02 -31.99 -11.44
CA ASP A 3 -5.82 -31.14 -11.30
C ASP A 3 -4.82 -31.11 -12.46
N LYS A 4 -4.79 -29.99 -13.19
CA LYS A 4 -3.60 -29.59 -13.94
C LYS A 4 -2.74 -28.72 -13.05
N ALA A 5 -1.76 -29.39 -12.44
CA ALA A 5 -0.74 -28.83 -11.58
C ALA A 5 0.11 -27.77 -12.30
N SER A 6 0.40 -26.71 -11.54
CA SER A 6 1.33 -25.64 -11.87
C SER A 6 2.74 -26.17 -12.16
N ALA A 7 3.32 -25.74 -13.28
CA ALA A 7 4.74 -25.93 -13.56
C ALA A 7 5.46 -24.59 -13.35
N LEU A 8 6.05 -24.43 -12.17
CA LEU A 8 7.05 -23.40 -11.88
C LEU A 8 8.35 -23.79 -12.60
N GLN A 9 8.75 -23.02 -13.63
CA GLN A 9 10.05 -23.16 -14.27
C GLN A 9 10.95 -22.01 -13.80
N LEU A 10 11.61 -22.22 -12.67
CA LEU A 10 12.62 -21.32 -12.14
C LEU A 10 13.92 -21.55 -12.92
N ARG A 11 14.21 -20.70 -13.91
CA ARG A 11 15.44 -20.79 -14.70
C ARG A 11 16.56 -20.07 -13.96
N VAL A 12 17.56 -20.85 -13.55
CA VAL A 12 18.88 -20.39 -13.12
C VAL A 12 19.51 -19.67 -14.30
N ILE A 13 19.92 -18.42 -14.12
CA ILE A 13 20.68 -17.67 -15.12
C ILE A 13 22.10 -17.50 -14.58
N ASP A 14 23.02 -18.26 -15.18
CA ASP A 14 24.46 -18.18 -14.98
C ASP A 14 24.96 -16.80 -15.44
N SER A 15 25.79 -16.16 -14.61
CA SER A 15 26.41 -14.87 -14.92
C SER A 15 27.73 -15.08 -15.65
N LYS A 16 27.82 -14.65 -16.91
CA LYS A 16 29.09 -14.39 -17.58
C LYS A 16 28.99 -13.27 -18.64
N SER A 17 29.64 -12.16 -18.29
CA SER A 17 30.46 -11.19 -19.03
C SER A 17 30.38 -11.02 -20.58
N ASP A 18 30.39 -9.73 -20.94
CA ASP A 18 31.10 -9.05 -22.05
C ASP A 18 30.37 -8.56 -23.33
N THR A 19 30.33 -7.21 -23.41
CA THR A 19 30.55 -6.29 -24.56
C THR A 19 29.60 -6.19 -25.77
N LYS A 20 28.89 -5.04 -25.80
CA LYS A 20 28.77 -3.99 -26.87
C LYS A 20 28.18 -4.35 -28.24
N SER A 21 26.95 -3.89 -28.53
CA SER A 21 26.40 -3.43 -29.84
C SER A 21 24.97 -2.90 -29.61
N GLU A 22 24.71 -1.60 -29.71
CA GLU A 22 24.22 -0.87 -30.89
C GLU A 22 22.68 -0.86 -31.04
N LEU A 23 22.13 0.33 -30.82
CA LEU A 23 20.86 0.92 -31.29
C LEU A 23 19.66 -0.02 -31.57
N ASN A 24 18.82 -0.24 -30.54
CA ASN A 24 17.39 -0.49 -30.72
C ASN A 24 16.65 0.03 -29.47
N GLN A 25 16.19 1.28 -29.51
CA GLN A 25 15.30 1.82 -28.48
C GLN A 25 13.92 1.17 -28.61
N SER A 26 13.81 -0.06 -28.14
CA SER A 26 12.57 -0.55 -27.56
C SER A 26 12.45 0.11 -26.18
N ALA A 27 11.35 0.85 -25.96
CA ALA A 27 11.10 1.48 -24.67
C ALA A 27 11.21 0.44 -23.54
N PRO A 28 11.89 0.73 -22.41
CA PRO A 28 12.04 -0.24 -21.34
C PRO A 28 10.65 -0.57 -20.78
N VAL A 29 10.19 -1.79 -21.05
CA VAL A 29 9.13 -2.46 -20.32
C VAL A 29 9.65 -2.64 -18.89
N GLY A 30 9.44 -1.65 -18.03
CA GLY A 30 9.99 -1.71 -16.67
C GLY A 30 10.11 -0.40 -15.91
N LEU A 31 9.80 0.75 -16.50
CA LEU A 31 9.64 1.95 -15.69
C LEU A 31 8.28 1.88 -15.01
N SER A 32 8.19 1.14 -13.89
CA SER A 32 7.19 1.42 -12.85
C SER A 32 7.28 2.91 -12.58
N ARG A 33 6.32 3.66 -13.12
CA ARG A 33 6.24 5.10 -12.98
C ARG A 33 6.26 5.36 -11.47
N ARG A 34 7.39 5.83 -10.95
CA ARG A 34 7.47 6.27 -9.56
C ARG A 34 6.52 7.46 -9.49
N PHE A 35 5.33 7.22 -8.96
CA PHE A 35 4.43 8.30 -8.63
C PHE A 35 5.16 9.20 -7.64
N PRO A 36 5.11 10.53 -7.82
CA PRO A 36 5.61 11.42 -6.80
C PRO A 36 4.90 11.06 -5.50
N ILE A 37 5.69 10.69 -4.48
CA ILE A 37 5.20 10.50 -3.12
C ILE A 37 4.81 11.90 -2.66
N ALA A 38 3.55 12.27 -2.91
CA ALA A 38 3.01 13.56 -2.50
C ALA A 38 2.89 13.57 -0.97
N ALA A 39 3.29 14.71 -0.41
CA ALA A 39 3.09 15.24 0.94
C ALA A 39 2.94 14.23 2.08
N THR A 40 3.85 14.35 3.05
CA THR A 40 3.68 13.79 4.40
C THR A 40 2.22 13.87 4.82
N PRO A 41 1.56 12.73 5.08
CA PRO A 41 0.16 12.73 5.50
C PRO A 41 -0.01 13.62 6.73
N PRO A 42 -1.13 14.35 6.82
CA PRO A 42 -1.35 15.29 7.93
C PRO A 42 -1.24 14.53 9.26
N PRO A 43 -0.56 15.10 10.26
CA PRO A 43 -0.46 14.46 11.56
C PRO A 43 -1.85 14.26 12.15
N LEU A 44 -2.03 13.17 12.89
CA LEU A 44 -3.25 12.97 13.66
C LEU A 44 -3.42 14.12 14.67
N PRO A 45 -4.67 14.50 15.00
CA PRO A 45 -4.92 15.45 16.07
C PRO A 45 -4.24 14.99 17.37
N SER A 46 -3.75 15.93 18.17
CA SER A 46 -3.11 15.63 19.45
C SER A 46 -4.07 14.96 20.45
N ALA A 47 -5.38 15.15 20.28
CA ALA A 47 -6.42 14.49 21.05
C ALA A 47 -7.59 14.11 20.14
N ILE A 48 -7.99 12.84 20.21
CA ILE A 48 -9.17 12.29 19.55
C ILE A 48 -10.12 11.85 20.68
N PRO A 49 -11.40 12.27 20.68
CA PRO A 49 -12.35 11.83 21.70
C PRO A 49 -12.51 10.31 21.73
N ASP A 50 -12.60 9.72 22.93
CA ASP A 50 -12.66 8.26 23.10
C ASP A 50 -13.81 7.61 22.32
N GLN A 51 -14.97 8.26 22.30
CA GLN A 51 -16.14 7.76 21.57
C GLN A 51 -15.90 7.70 20.05
N ILE A 52 -15.15 8.66 19.49
CA ILE A 52 -14.75 8.67 18.08
C ILE A 52 -13.77 7.52 17.83
N LEU A 53 -12.80 7.36 18.74
CA LEU A 53 -11.79 6.31 18.67
C LEU A 53 -12.44 4.92 18.70
N GLU A 54 -13.42 4.71 19.57
CA GLU A 54 -14.18 3.46 19.68
C GLU A 54 -14.99 3.16 18.41
N TYR A 55 -15.67 4.16 17.85
CA TYR A 55 -16.39 4.04 16.58
C TYR A 55 -15.46 3.61 15.43
N TYR A 56 -14.31 4.26 15.30
CA TYR A 56 -13.34 3.93 14.26
C TYR A 56 -12.62 2.60 14.53
N ALA A 57 -12.39 2.23 15.79
CA ALA A 57 -11.85 0.93 16.15
C ALA A 57 -12.82 -0.19 15.77
N PHE A 58 -14.12 0.01 15.98
CA PHE A 58 -15.17 -0.92 15.55
C PHE A 58 -15.14 -1.13 14.03
N ILE A 59 -15.14 -0.04 13.25
CA ILE A 59 -15.06 -0.11 11.78
C ILE A 59 -13.75 -0.80 11.35
N PHE A 60 -12.64 -0.44 11.97
CA PHE A 60 -11.33 -1.00 11.63
C PHE A 60 -11.30 -2.51 11.78
N CYS A 61 -11.85 -3.01 12.90
CA CYS A 61 -11.97 -4.43 13.17
C CYS A 61 -12.96 -5.13 12.22
N GLN A 62 -14.11 -4.50 11.94
CA GLN A 62 -15.16 -5.08 11.10
C GLN A 62 -14.73 -5.22 9.63
N CYS A 63 -14.02 -4.23 9.10
CA CYS A 63 -13.53 -4.23 7.72
C CYS A 63 -12.27 -5.09 7.53
N GLY A 64 -11.68 -5.61 8.61
CA GLY A 64 -10.52 -6.50 8.53
C GLY A 64 -9.23 -5.81 8.08
N PHE A 65 -9.09 -4.49 8.28
CA PHE A 65 -7.91 -3.74 7.83
C PHE A 65 -6.61 -4.23 8.49
N SER A 66 -6.67 -4.75 9.72
CA SER A 66 -5.53 -5.42 10.36
C SER A 66 -5.01 -6.63 9.56
N ARG A 67 -5.90 -7.38 8.87
CA ARG A 67 -5.52 -8.58 8.11
C ARG A 67 -4.75 -8.27 6.83
N ILE A 68 -4.94 -7.07 6.27
CA ILE A 68 -4.18 -6.57 5.10
C ILE A 68 -2.90 -5.83 5.52
N GLY A 69 -2.51 -5.91 6.79
CA GLY A 69 -1.30 -5.27 7.32
C GLY A 69 -1.43 -3.77 7.58
N MET A 70 -2.65 -3.22 7.58
CA MET A 70 -2.87 -1.82 7.93
C MET A 70 -2.93 -1.67 9.45
N THR A 71 -2.19 -0.70 10.00
CA THR A 71 -2.28 -0.35 11.42
C THR A 71 -3.47 0.57 11.69
N PHE A 72 -3.94 0.59 12.93
CA PHE A 72 -5.04 1.48 13.31
C PHE A 72 -4.67 2.96 13.14
N GLU A 73 -3.43 3.34 13.43
CA GLU A 73 -2.92 4.69 13.24
C GLU A 73 -2.97 5.11 11.76
N GLN A 74 -2.46 4.25 10.85
CA GLN A 74 -2.55 4.49 9.41
C GLN A 74 -3.99 4.63 8.93
N PHE A 75 -4.90 3.83 9.48
CA PHE A 75 -6.32 3.94 9.20
C PHE A 75 -6.88 5.30 9.62
N LEU A 76 -6.56 5.77 10.83
CA LEU A 76 -6.95 7.10 11.29
C LEU A 76 -6.36 8.21 10.40
N MET A 77 -5.14 8.04 9.88
CA MET A 77 -4.55 9.03 8.96
C MET A 77 -5.31 9.11 7.63
N VAL A 78 -5.78 7.98 7.11
CA VAL A 78 -6.65 7.96 5.92
C VAL A 78 -8.00 8.62 6.22
N VAL A 79 -8.59 8.32 7.38
CA VAL A 79 -9.82 8.97 7.83
C VAL A 79 -9.63 10.49 7.95
N ALA A 80 -8.52 10.94 8.53
CA ALA A 80 -8.18 12.36 8.65
C ALA A 80 -8.01 13.03 7.28
N ALA A 81 -7.46 12.32 6.29
CA ALA A 81 -7.31 12.84 4.93
C ALA A 81 -8.66 12.98 4.20
N ILE A 82 -9.61 12.07 4.44
CA ILE A 82 -10.94 12.09 3.80
C ILE A 82 -11.91 13.02 4.52
N LYS A 83 -11.92 12.98 5.86
CA LYS A 83 -12.81 13.74 6.73
C LYS A 83 -12.00 14.29 7.92
N PRO A 84 -11.31 15.44 7.76
CA PRO A 84 -10.44 16.01 8.79
C PRO A 84 -11.17 16.31 10.11
N GLN A 85 -12.44 16.68 10.02
CA GLN A 85 -13.30 16.96 11.16
C GLN A 85 -13.84 15.68 11.85
N GLY A 86 -13.78 14.53 11.18
CA GLY A 86 -14.33 13.27 11.70
C GLY A 86 -13.58 12.73 12.92
N LEU A 87 -12.36 13.22 13.17
CA LEU A 87 -11.56 12.82 14.33
C LEU A 87 -11.70 13.76 15.53
N THR A 88 -12.38 14.90 15.38
CA THR A 88 -12.48 15.92 16.44
C THR A 88 -13.93 16.26 16.82
N GLN A 89 -14.91 15.95 15.99
CA GLN A 89 -16.33 16.22 16.24
C GLN A 89 -17.22 15.09 15.71
N PHE A 90 -18.16 14.63 16.55
CA PHE A 90 -19.34 13.90 16.10
C PHE A 90 -20.33 14.91 15.53
N VAL A 91 -20.62 14.82 14.24
CA VAL A 91 -21.72 15.54 13.58
C VAL A 91 -22.76 14.53 13.17
#